data_AF-A0A6J7C5B8-F1
#
_entry.id   AF-A0A6J7C5B8-F1
#
_cell.length_a   1.000
_cell.length_b   1.000
_cell.length_c   1.000
_cell.angle_alpha   90.00
_cell.angle_beta   90.00
_cell.angle_gamma   90.00
#
_symmetry.space_group_name_H-M   'P 1'
#
loop_
_entity.id
_entity.type
_entity.pdbx_description
1 polymer ?
#
loop_
_entity_poly.entity_id
_entity_poly.type
_entity_poly.pdbx_seq_one_letter_code
_entity_poly.pdbx_strand_id
1 'polypeptide(L)' 'MLAYVELDDQPDVRLTTRLIDCAPEDVRVGMPVEVTFQAADDIWLPLFRPVKENS' A
#
# COMPACT_ATOMS: atom_id res chain seq x y z
N MET A 1 4.73 -7.96 -2.42
CA MET A 1 4.08 -8.26 -3.72
C MET A 1 3.88 -6.96 -4.50
N LEU A 2 3.79 -6.96 -5.84
CA LEU A 2 3.49 -5.74 -6.63
C LEU A 2 1.97 -5.49 -6.71
N ALA A 3 1.56 -4.24 -6.58
CA ALA A 3 0.15 -3.82 -6.63
C ALA A 3 -0.01 -2.45 -7.30
N TYR A 4 -1.23 -2.18 -7.80
CA TYR A 4 -1.71 -0.86 -8.16
C TYR A 4 -2.58 -0.34 -7.02
N VAL A 5 -2.18 0.76 -6.39
CA VAL A 5 -2.95 1.39 -5.31
C VAL A 5 -3.52 2.69 -5.81
N GLU A 6 -4.85 2.81 -5.77
CA GLU A 6 -5.60 4.04 -6.02
C GLU A 6 -5.63 4.87 -4.74
N LEU A 7 -5.45 6.19 -4.83
CA LEU A 7 -5.46 7.07 -3.68
C LEU A 7 -6.87 7.61 -3.44
N ASP A 8 -7.34 7.56 -2.18
CA ASP A 8 -8.71 8.00 -1.83
C ASP A 8 -8.96 9.49 -2.14
N ASP A 9 -7.94 10.34 -2.00
CA ASP A 9 -8.02 11.77 -2.30
C ASP A 9 -7.93 12.08 -3.80
N GLN A 10 -7.44 11.13 -4.60
CA GLN A 10 -7.15 11.28 -6.02
C GLN A 10 -7.48 9.97 -6.78
N PRO A 11 -8.77 9.72 -7.07
CA PRO A 11 -9.24 8.44 -7.63
C PRO A 11 -8.69 8.12 -9.04
N ASP A 12 -8.16 9.11 -9.75
CA ASP A 12 -7.53 8.90 -11.07
C ASP A 12 -6.02 8.61 -10.98
N VAL A 13 -5.45 8.64 -9.77
CA VAL A 13 -4.03 8.38 -9.53
C VAL A 13 -3.83 6.96 -9.01
N ARG A 14 -3.01 6.19 -9.72
CA ARG A 14 -2.61 4.84 -9.31
C ARG A 14 -1.10 4.72 -9.19
N LEU A 15 -0.64 4.25 -8.04
CA LEU A 15 0.77 3.99 -7.78
C LEU A 15 1.09 2.53 -8.03
N THR A 16 2.14 2.27 -8.83
CA THR A 16 2.76 0.95 -8.87
C THR A 16 3.73 0.86 -7.71
N THR A 17 3.39 0.04 -6.71
CA THR A 17 4.14 -0.03 -5.45
C THR A 17 4.13 -1.45 -4.90
N ARG A 18 4.81 -1.66 -3.78
CA ARG A 18 4.76 -2.92 -3.05
C ARG A 18 3.72 -2.86 -1.94
N LEU A 19 2.84 -3.87 -1.94
CA LEU A 19 2.07 -4.23 -0.75
C LEU A 19 2.95 -5.13 0.14
N ILE A 20 3.11 -4.71 1.39
CA ILE A 20 3.84 -5.39 2.45
C ILE A 20 2.89 -5.77 3.59
N ASP A 21 3.37 -6.60 4.52
CA ASP A 21 2.59 -7.07 5.68
C ASP A 21 1.24 -7.73 5.32
N CYS A 22 1.17 -8.38 4.16
CA CYS A 22 -0.01 -9.07 3.67
C CYS A 22 0.42 -10.33 2.91
N ALA A 23 -0.15 -11.48 3.26
CA ALA A 23 0.07 -12.71 2.52
C ALA A 23 -0.66 -12.65 1.17
N PRO A 24 -0.09 -13.18 0.07
CA PRO A 24 -0.71 -13.12 -1.25
C PRO A 24 -2.15 -13.65 -1.32
N GLU A 25 -2.46 -14.69 -0.54
CA GLU A 25 -3.78 -15.32 -0.44
C GLU A 25 -4.84 -14.44 0.22
N ASP A 26 -4.45 -13.45 1.03
CA ASP A 26 -5.37 -12.54 1.73
C ASP A 26 -5.76 -11.32 0.89
N VAL A 27 -5.08 -11.12 -0.24
CA VAL A 27 -5.18 -9.91 -1.07
C VAL A 27 -6.47 -9.93 -1.86
N ARG A 28 -7.21 -8.82 -1.80
CA ARG A 28 -8.43 -8.61 -2.59
C ARG A 28 -8.44 -7.26 -3.27
N VAL A 29 -9.06 -7.19 -4.44
CA VAL A 29 -9.35 -5.90 -5.10
C VAL A 29 -10.26 -5.07 -4.20
N GLY A 30 -9.96 -3.78 -4.06
CA GLY A 30 -10.68 -2.88 -3.15
C GLY A 30 -10.37 -3.11 -1.67
N MET A 31 -9.27 -3.78 -1.33
CA MET A 31 -8.77 -3.83 0.04
C MET A 31 -8.30 -2.43 0.49
N PRO A 32 -8.78 -1.90 1.63
CA PRO A 32 -8.25 -0.67 2.21
C PRO A 32 -6.79 -0.87 2.62
N VAL A 33 -5.94 0.06 2.22
CA VAL A 33 -4.51 0.06 2.54
C VAL A 33 -4.08 1.44 3.03
N GLU A 34 -3.05 1.47 3.84
CA GLU A 34 -2.42 2.70 4.31
C GLU A 34 -0.97 2.77 3.85
N VAL A 35 -0.49 4.00 3.64
CA VAL A 35 0.90 4.25 3.26
C VAL A 35 1.83 4.07 4.46
N THR A 36 2.98 3.49 4.21
CA THR A 36 4.12 3.48 5.13
C THR A 36 5.39 3.80 4.37
N PHE A 37 6.42 4.29 5.05
CA PHE A 37 7.64 4.75 4.41
C PHE A 37 8.82 3.91 4.87
N GLN A 38 9.55 3.38 3.90
CA GLN A 38 10.82 2.71 4.12
C GLN A 38 11.96 3.66 3.78
N ALA A 39 12.89 3.85 4.72
CA ALA A 39 14.13 4.55 4.44
C ALA A 39 14.99 3.74 3.46
N ALA A 40 15.45 4.38 2.40
CA ALA A 40 16.37 3.82 1.42
C ALA A 40 17.38 4.90 1.03
N ASP A 41 18.60 4.78 1.53
CA ASP A 41 19.63 5.80 1.41
C ASP A 41 19.12 7.19 1.87
N ASP A 42 19.16 8.19 1.00
CA ASP A 42 18.73 9.57 1.28
C ASP A 42 17.24 9.82 0.93
N ILE A 43 16.50 8.77 0.57
CA ILE A 43 15.08 8.88 0.20
C ILE A 43 14.16 8.02 1.09
N TRP A 44 12.87 8.36 1.06
CA TRP A 44 11.81 7.59 1.71
C TRP A 44 10.89 7.01 0.64
N LEU A 45 10.90 5.69 0.51
CA LEU A 45 10.07 4.98 -0.47
C LEU A 45 8.67 4.75 0.11
N PRO A 46 7.61 5.20 -0.59
CA PRO A 46 6.25 4.92 -0.18
C PRO A 46 5.89 3.46 -0.52
N LEU A 47 5.60 2.69 0.52
CA LEU A 47 5.05 1.34 0.45
C LEU A 47 3.63 1.36 1.02
N PHE A 48 2.89 0.27 0.85
CA PHE A 48 1.53 0.15 1.37
C PHE A 48 1.36 -1.13 2.16
N ARG A 49 0.48 -1.12 3.15
CA ARG A 49 0.08 -2.29 3.94
C ARG A 49 -1.42 -2.24 4.24
N PRO A 50 -2.08 -3.37 4.55
CA PRO A 50 -3.48 -3.35 4.97
C PRO A 50 -3.70 -2.42 6.16
N VAL A 51 -4.82 -1.70 6.17
CA VAL A 51 -5.24 -0.93 7.36
C VAL A 51 -5.43 -1.91 8.52
N LYS A 52 -4.85 -1.60 9.68
CA LYS A 52 -5.12 -2.36 10.90
C LYS A 52 -6.47 -1.90 11.45
N GLU A 53 -7.41 -2.81 11.63
CA GLU A 53 -8.59 -2.52 12.43
C GLU A 53 -8.15 -2.36 13.88
N ASN A 54 -8.24 -1.14 14.42
CA ASN A 54 -8.10 -0.93 15.86
C ASN A 54 -9.28 -1.59 16.55
N SER A 55 -9.03 -2.73 17.21
CA SER A 55 -9.98 -3.35 18.17
C SER A 55 -10.08 -2.54 19.45
#